data_AF-A0A2R6ELV6-F1
#
_entry.id   AF-A0A2R6ELV6-F1
#
_cell.length_a   1.000
_cell.length_b   1.000
_cell.length_c   1.000
_cell.angle_alpha   90.00
_cell.angle_beta   90.00
_cell.angle_gamma   90.00
#
_symmetry.space_group_name_H-M   'P 1'
#
loop_
_entity.id
_entity.type
_entity.pdbx_description
1 polymer ?
#
loop_
_entity_poly.entity_id
_entity_poly.type
_entity_poly.pdbx_seq_one_letter_code
_entity_poly.pdbx_strand_id
1 'polypeptide(L)'
;MNRRLWPELLDDAAEGTIWATKAMTGFGFEELETYDEYVIVVYTPNYFATHDVERVRDHLRKEYGVTRELLYKPDSYTANGIVPDNAEEFGLSTAARYRG
;
A
#
# COMPACT_ATOMS: atom_id res chain seq x y z
N MET A 1 1.32 4.02 24.70
CA MET A 1 2.30 3.00 24.25
C MET A 1 2.70 3.36 22.83
N ASN A 2 3.99 3.56 22.56
CA ASN A 2 4.48 3.96 21.23
C ASN A 2 4.47 2.71 20.32
N ARG A 3 3.32 2.38 19.71
CA ARG A 3 3.15 1.19 18.87
C ARG A 3 3.90 1.39 17.55
N ARG A 4 4.71 0.40 17.15
CA ARG A 4 5.38 0.38 15.85
C ARG A 4 4.43 -0.31 14.86
N LEU A 5 4.12 0.34 13.75
CA LEU A 5 3.14 -0.17 12.78
C LEU A 5 3.53 -1.54 12.17
N TRP A 6 4.82 -1.76 11.89
CA TRP A 6 5.26 -2.97 11.20
C TRP A 6 4.98 -4.28 11.96
N PRO A 7 5.38 -4.45 13.25
CA PRO A 7 5.02 -5.64 14.02
C PRO A 7 3.51 -5.91 14.08
N GLU A 8 2.69 -4.88 14.25
CA GLU A 8 1.23 -5.05 14.37
C GLU A 8 0.62 -5.56 13.05
N LEU A 9 1.13 -5.12 11.90
CA LEU A 9 0.68 -5.64 10.60
C LEU A 9 1.10 -7.10 10.35
N LEU A 10 2.18 -7.56 10.99
CA LEU A 10 2.56 -8.98 10.94
C LEU A 10 1.57 -9.82 11.74
N ASP A 11 1.15 -9.33 12.91
CA ASP A 11 0.12 -9.99 13.73
C ASP A 11 -1.22 -10.02 12.98
N ASP A 12 -1.65 -8.92 12.37
CA ASP A 12 -2.84 -8.87 11.52
C ASP A 12 -2.81 -9.90 10.38
N ALA A 13 -1.64 -10.09 9.76
CA ALA A 13 -1.48 -11.07 8.68
C ALA A 13 -1.53 -12.50 9.22
N ALA A 14 -0.94 -12.75 10.39
CA ALA A 14 -0.97 -14.06 11.05
C ALA A 14 -2.39 -14.45 11.52
N GLU A 15 -3.18 -13.46 11.95
CA GLU A 15 -4.57 -13.62 12.38
C GLU A 15 -5.57 -13.66 11.22
N GLY A 16 -5.14 -13.31 10.00
CA GLY A 16 -5.99 -13.26 8.81
C GLY A 16 -6.85 -11.98 8.70
N THR A 17 -6.57 -10.97 9.51
CA THR A 17 -7.17 -9.63 9.42
C THR A 17 -6.83 -8.97 8.09
N ILE A 18 -5.57 -9.09 7.66
CA ILE A 18 -5.10 -8.72 6.32
C ILE A 18 -4.49 -9.94 5.62
N TRP A 19 -4.37 -9.90 4.29
CA TRP A 19 -3.87 -11.05 3.53
C TRP A 19 -2.36 -11.16 3.53
N ALA A 20 -1.67 -10.03 3.35
CA ALA A 20 -0.22 -9.99 3.37
C ALA A 20 0.26 -8.54 3.54
N THR A 21 1.46 -8.40 4.08
CA THR A 21 2.16 -7.13 4.17
C THR A 21 3.64 -7.28 3.83
N LYS A 22 4.26 -6.22 3.32
CA LYS A 22 5.70 -6.13 3.08
C LYS A 22 6.21 -4.75 3.51
N ALA A 23 7.40 -4.72 4.09
CA ALA A 23 8.12 -3.49 4.36
C ALA A 23 9.32 -3.36 3.41
N MET A 24 9.56 -2.15 2.95
CA MET A 24 10.78 -1.79 2.24
C MET A 24 12.00 -2.03 3.14
N THR A 25 13.06 -2.60 2.57
CA THR A 25 14.35 -2.78 3.24
C THR A 25 15.23 -1.54 3.03
N GLY A 26 16.32 -1.41 3.80
CA GLY A 26 17.32 -0.35 3.57
C GLY A 26 17.87 -0.37 2.14
N PHE A 27 18.19 -1.57 1.62
CA PHE A 27 18.59 -1.74 0.23
C PHE A 27 17.51 -1.26 -0.76
N GLY A 28 16.24 -1.58 -0.51
CA GLY A 28 15.14 -1.11 -1.35
C GLY A 28 14.99 0.42 -1.33
N PHE A 29 15.27 1.07 -0.20
CA PHE A 29 15.26 2.53 -0.09
C PHE A 29 16.39 3.17 -0.90
N GLU A 30 17.58 2.55 -0.93
CA GLU A 30 18.73 3.05 -1.69
C GLU A 30 18.58 2.85 -3.21
N GLU A 31 17.95 1.75 -3.63
CA GLU A 31 17.88 1.36 -5.05
C GLU A 31 16.59 1.80 -5.76
N LEU A 32 15.50 2.07 -5.03
CA LEU A 32 14.23 2.47 -5.62
C LEU A 32 14.08 3.99 -5.56
N GLU A 33 14.67 4.68 -6.53
CA GLU A 33 14.67 6.15 -6.67
C GLU A 33 13.26 6.78 -6.70
N THR A 34 12.21 5.98 -6.90
CA THR A 34 10.81 6.43 -6.87
C THR A 34 10.32 6.86 -5.49
N TYR A 35 10.98 6.47 -4.40
CA TYR A 35 10.51 6.70 -3.04
C TYR A 35 11.49 7.55 -2.23
N ASP A 36 10.98 8.59 -1.58
CA ASP A 36 11.71 9.46 -0.65
C ASP A 36 11.52 9.06 0.84
N GLU A 37 10.60 8.14 1.11
CA GLU A 37 10.34 7.55 2.43
C GLU A 37 10.27 6.01 2.35
N TYR A 38 10.47 5.34 3.49
CA TYR A 38 10.23 3.89 3.61
C TYR A 38 8.76 3.56 3.39
N VAL A 39 8.49 2.54 2.58
CA VAL A 39 7.12 2.11 2.25
C VAL A 39 6.75 0.81 2.97
N ILE A 40 5.51 0.76 3.46
CA ILE A 40 4.83 -0.49 3.83
C ILE A 40 3.69 -0.72 2.84
N VAL A 41 3.59 -1.95 2.33
CA VAL A 41 2.56 -2.36 1.38
C VAL A 41 1.68 -3.41 2.03
N VAL A 42 0.36 -3.17 2.05
CA VAL A 42 -0.64 -4.16 2.44
C VAL A 42 -1.40 -4.61 1.20
N TYR A 43 -1.51 -5.93 1.02
CA TYR A 43 -2.12 -6.51 -0.17
C TYR A 43 -3.60 -6.84 0.06
N THR A 44 -4.40 -6.72 -1.01
CA THR A 44 -5.72 -7.34 -1.10
C THR A 44 -5.78 -8.26 -2.31
N PRO A 45 -6.64 -9.30 -2.33
CA PRO A 45 -6.63 -10.30 -3.40
C PRO A 45 -7.14 -9.76 -4.74
N ASN A 46 -8.01 -8.75 -4.70
CA ASN A 46 -8.69 -8.26 -5.88
C ASN A 46 -9.06 -6.78 -5.75
N TYR A 47 -8.47 -5.93 -6.58
CA TYR A 47 -8.74 -4.49 -6.56
C TYR A 47 -10.14 -4.11 -7.07
N PHE A 48 -10.86 -5.03 -7.73
CA PHE A 48 -12.27 -4.83 -8.06
C PHE A 48 -13.19 -5.03 -6.86
N ALA A 49 -12.75 -5.77 -5.83
CA ALA A 49 -13.46 -5.92 -4.57
C ALA A 49 -13.24 -4.69 -3.69
N THR A 50 -13.90 -3.57 -4.03
CA THR A 50 -13.70 -2.28 -3.34
C THR A 50 -13.92 -2.35 -1.84
N HIS A 51 -14.86 -3.20 -1.39
CA HIS A 51 -15.12 -3.43 0.03
C HIS A 51 -13.90 -3.97 0.79
N ASP A 52 -13.04 -4.77 0.16
CA ASP A 52 -11.82 -5.29 0.79
C ASP A 52 -10.76 -4.19 0.92
N VAL A 53 -10.64 -3.34 -0.11
CA VAL A 53 -9.77 -2.16 -0.09
C VAL A 53 -10.19 -1.20 1.02
N GLU A 54 -11.48 -0.91 1.10
CA GLU A 54 -12.07 -0.05 2.13
C GLU A 54 -11.92 -0.65 3.53
N ARG A 55 -12.15 -1.96 3.69
CA ARG A 55 -11.98 -2.67 4.96
C ARG A 55 -10.55 -2.56 5.49
N VAL A 56 -9.55 -2.79 4.63
CA VAL A 56 -8.14 -2.65 5.02
C VAL A 56 -7.81 -1.20 5.36
N ARG A 57 -8.25 -0.24 4.54
CA ARG A 57 -8.03 1.19 4.82
C ARG A 57 -8.62 1.62 6.16
N ASP A 58 -9.86 1.21 6.44
CA ASP A 58 -10.56 1.53 7.67
C ASP A 58 -9.87 0.91 8.88
N HIS A 59 -9.40 -0.34 8.77
CA HIS A 59 -8.64 -1.02 9.82
C HIS A 59 -7.36 -0.24 10.17
N LEU A 60 -6.55 0.10 9.16
CA LEU A 60 -5.30 0.86 9.35
C LEU A 60 -5.54 2.21 10.04
N ARG A 61 -6.67 2.87 9.75
CA ARG A 61 -7.04 4.15 10.35
C ARG A 61 -7.56 4.01 11.76
N LYS A 62 -8.47 3.06 12.01
CA LYS A 62 -9.18 2.93 13.29
C LYS A 62 -8.28 2.31 14.35
N GLU A 63 -7.55 1.24 14.01
CA GLU A 63 -6.71 0.52 14.97
C GLU A 63 -5.34 1.17 15.18
N TYR A 64 -4.74 1.71 14.13
CA TYR A 64 -3.37 2.24 14.19
C TYR A 64 -3.25 3.74 14.00
N GLY A 65 -4.36 4.44 13.74
CA GLY A 65 -4.35 5.90 13.59
C GLY A 65 -3.54 6.38 12.38
N VAL A 66 -3.43 5.58 11.31
CA VAL A 66 -2.72 6.00 10.09
C VAL A 66 -3.44 7.19 9.45
N THR A 67 -2.84 8.38 9.52
CA THR A 67 -3.42 9.63 8.98
C THR A 67 -2.84 10.05 7.63
N ARG A 68 -1.73 9.45 7.21
CA ARG A 68 -1.13 9.71 5.89
C ARG A 68 -2.01 9.15 4.78
N GLU A 69 -1.87 9.73 3.58
CA GLU A 69 -2.59 9.24 2.39
C GLU A 69 -2.22 7.78 2.08
N LEU A 70 -3.23 6.96 1.78
CA LEU A 70 -3.04 5.56 1.38
C LEU A 70 -3.36 5.39 -0.10
N LEU A 71 -2.31 5.13 -0.87
CA LEU A 71 -2.39 4.88 -2.31
C LEU A 71 -2.57 3.37 -2.58
N TYR A 72 -3.64 3.02 -3.28
CA TYR A 72 -3.86 1.66 -3.75
C TYR A 72 -3.42 1.54 -5.20
N LYS A 73 -2.35 0.78 -5.46
CA LYS A 73 -1.84 0.48 -6.80
C LYS A 73 -2.14 -0.99 -7.15
N PRO A 74 -2.98 -1.28 -8.15
CA PRO A 74 -3.15 -2.64 -8.65
C PRO A 74 -1.84 -3.22 -9.20
N ASP A 75 -1.62 -4.52 -9.01
CA ASP A 75 -0.43 -5.20 -9.57
C ASP A 75 -0.34 -5.09 -11.09
N SER A 76 -1.48 -4.95 -11.79
CA SER A 76 -1.48 -4.68 -13.23
C SER A 76 -0.78 -3.37 -13.59
N TYR A 77 -0.80 -2.35 -12.74
CA TYR A 77 -0.08 -1.10 -12.99
C TYR A 77 1.42 -1.34 -12.88
N THR A 78 1.85 -2.07 -11.85
CA THR A 78 3.24 -2.47 -11.68
C THR A 78 3.74 -3.33 -12.84
N ALA A 79 2.95 -4.33 -13.27
CA ALA A 79 3.30 -5.21 -14.38
C ALA A 79 3.44 -4.49 -15.72
N ASN A 80 2.73 -3.36 -15.91
CA ASN A 80 2.83 -2.52 -17.10
C ASN A 80 3.84 -1.37 -16.96
N GLY A 81 4.62 -1.33 -15.87
CA GLY A 81 5.61 -0.27 -15.65
C GLY A 81 4.98 1.11 -15.42
N ILE A 82 3.72 1.17 -14.97
CA ILE A 82 3.03 2.42 -14.69
C ILE A 82 3.56 3.00 -13.38
N VAL A 83 4.16 4.18 -13.46
CA VAL A 83 4.73 4.98 -12.37
C VAL A 83 4.14 6.39 -12.43
N PRO A 84 4.27 7.22 -11.37
CA PRO A 84 3.69 8.57 -11.37
C PRO A 84 4.07 9.38 -12.62
N ASP A 85 5.32 9.29 -13.06
CA ASP A 85 5.89 10.07 -14.16
C ASP A 85 5.32 9.73 -15.55
N ASN A 86 4.77 8.52 -15.74
CA ASN A 86 4.21 8.08 -17.03
C ASN A 86 2.69 7.80 -16.97
N ALA A 87 2.02 8.07 -15.84
CA ALA A 87 0.62 7.70 -15.64
C ALA A 87 -0.31 8.30 -16.71
N GLU A 88 -0.04 9.52 -17.17
CA GLU A 88 -0.84 10.22 -18.17
C GLU A 88 -0.82 9.51 -19.53
N GLU A 89 0.28 8.84 -19.89
CA GLU A 89 0.39 8.04 -21.12
C GLU A 89 -0.61 6.87 -21.15
N PHE A 90 -1.03 6.41 -19.97
CA PHE A 90 -2.03 5.36 -19.78
C PHE A 90 -3.44 5.91 -19.53
N GLY A 91 -3.65 7.22 -19.69
CA GLY A 91 -4.94 7.87 -19.41
C GLY A 91 -5.30 7.91 -17.92
N LEU A 92 -4.30 7.82 -17.05
CA LEU A 92 -4.46 7.85 -15.60
C LEU A 92 -3.92 9.19 -15.06
N SER A 93 -4.60 9.76 -14.07
CA SER A 93 -4.10 10.97 -13.39
C SER A 93 -3.02 10.70 -12.35
N THR A 94 -2.76 9.43 -12.00
CA THR A 94 -1.65 8.99 -11.15
C THR A 94 -1.52 7.46 -11.20
N ALA A 95 -0.39 6.91 -10.73
CA ALA A 95 -0.14 5.47 -10.66
C ALA A 95 -0.84 4.76 -9.48
N ALA A 96 -2.03 5.22 -9.10
CA ALA A 96 -2.88 4.64 -8.06
C ALA A 96 -4.34 4.64 -8.50
N ARG A 97 -5.02 3.51 -8.28
CA ARG A 97 -6.44 3.34 -8.60
C ARG A 97 -7.34 3.99 -7.56
N TYR A 98 -7.05 3.76 -6.28
CA TYR A 98 -7.75 4.38 -5.17
C TYR A 98 -6.79 5.25 -4.38
N ARG A 99 -7.29 6.42 -3.96
CA ARG A 99 -6.60 7.41 -3.12
C ARG A 99 -7.45 7.64 -1.89
N GLY A 100 -6.89 8.20 -0.83
CA GLY A 100 -7.63 8.45 0.39
C GLY A 100 -6.80 8.28 1.63
#